data_AF-A0A9E4USP2-F1
#
_entry.id   AF-A0A9E4USP2-F1
#
_cell.length_a   1.000
_cell.length_b   1.000
_cell.length_c   1.000
_cell.angle_alpha   90.00
_cell.angle_beta   90.00
_cell.angle_gamma   90.00
#
_symmetry.space_group_name_H-M   'P 1'
#
loop_
_entity.id
_entity.type
_entity.pdbx_description
1 polymer ?
#
loop_
_entity_poly.entity_id
_entity_poly.type
_entity_poly.pdbx_seq_one_letter_code
_entity_poly.pdbx_strand_id
1 'polypeptide(L)'
;MHSAVWDQVETISREEMERLQVERLQACLGRLKSQAPFYRERLAGIEPGSIQSLADLTRLPFTDKQDLRDNYPFGLFAAPMSDVVRIHASSGTTGKPTVVGYTAKDIETWAGLAARALTMAGVTKDDIVQNAYGYGLFTGGLGLHYGVEKLGAAVVPVSSGNTARQVML
;
A
#
# COMPACT_ATOMS: atom_id res chain seq x y z
N MET A 1 22.01 14.27 -15.24
CA MET A 1 21.66 13.08 -14.43
C MET A 1 20.54 12.36 -15.15
N HIS A 2 20.77 11.14 -15.63
CA HIS A 2 19.66 10.28 -16.05
C HIS A 2 18.98 9.80 -14.77
N SER A 3 17.73 10.19 -14.54
CA SER A 3 16.93 9.59 -13.48
C SER A 3 16.79 8.11 -13.78
N ALA A 4 17.18 7.24 -12.84
CA ALA A 4 16.95 5.81 -12.99
C ALA A 4 15.42 5.57 -13.01
N VAL A 5 14.95 4.84 -14.02
CA VAL A 5 13.55 4.40 -14.14
C VAL A 5 13.47 2.98 -13.61
N TRP A 6 12.68 2.77 -12.56
CA TRP A 6 12.49 1.45 -11.95
C TRP A 6 11.43 0.63 -12.70
N ASP A 7 10.39 1.28 -13.19
CA ASP A 7 9.26 0.66 -13.88
C ASP A 7 8.84 1.50 -15.10
N GLN A 8 8.53 0.83 -16.21
CA GLN A 8 8.11 1.47 -17.45
C GLN A 8 6.85 2.35 -17.28
N VAL A 9 6.01 2.07 -16.28
CA VAL A 9 4.84 2.91 -15.96
C VAL A 9 5.22 4.33 -15.53
N GLU A 10 6.48 4.59 -15.17
CA GLU A 10 6.97 5.93 -14.84
C GLU A 10 7.12 6.83 -16.08
N THR A 11 7.19 6.23 -17.27
CA THR A 11 7.46 6.94 -18.53
C THR A 11 6.32 6.85 -19.55
N ILE A 12 5.18 6.25 -19.20
CA ILE A 12 4.01 6.23 -20.09
C ILE A 12 3.41 7.62 -20.24
N SER A 13 2.70 7.85 -21.34
CA SER A 13 2.00 9.11 -21.59
C SER A 13 0.86 9.35 -20.61
N ARG A 14 0.40 10.60 -20.53
CA ARG A 14 -0.72 10.98 -19.66
C ARG A 14 -2.00 10.22 -20.00
N GLU A 15 -2.27 10.02 -21.29
CA GLU A 15 -3.44 9.29 -21.79
C GLU A 15 -3.38 7.81 -21.38
N GLU A 16 -2.22 7.18 -21.52
CA GLU A 16 -2.02 5.78 -21.10
C GLU A 16 -2.17 5.62 -19.58
N MET A 17 -1.67 6.59 -18.81
CA MET A 17 -1.82 6.61 -17.36
C MET A 17 -3.30 6.70 -16.95
N GLU A 18 -4.07 7.61 -17.56
CA GLU A 18 -5.49 7.76 -17.24
C GLU A 18 -6.29 6.50 -17.61
N ARG A 19 -6.01 5.90 -18.76
CA ARG A 19 -6.61 4.61 -19.16
C ARG A 19 -6.32 3.51 -18.14
N LEU A 20 -5.05 3.37 -17.73
CA LEU A 20 -4.64 2.39 -16.74
C LEU A 20 -5.32 2.62 -15.37
N GLN A 21 -5.46 3.88 -14.96
CA GLN A 21 -6.12 4.24 -13.70
C GLN A 21 -7.62 3.91 -13.72
N VAL A 22 -8.32 4.21 -14.82
CA VAL A 22 -9.74 3.86 -14.99
C VAL A 22 -9.92 2.34 -14.97
N GLU A 23 -9.12 1.60 -15.73
CA GLU A 23 -9.16 0.13 -15.76
C GLU A 23 -8.98 -0.47 -14.36
N ARG A 24 -7.95 -0.03 -13.63
CA ARG A 24 -7.67 -0.52 -12.26
C ARG A 24 -8.75 -0.11 -11.27
N LEU A 25 -9.35 1.06 -11.43
CA LEU A 25 -10.46 1.52 -10.59
C LEU A 25 -11.71 0.66 -10.81
N GLN A 26 -12.08 0.38 -12.07
CA GLN A 26 -13.20 -0.52 -12.39
C GLN A 26 -12.98 -1.92 -11.78
N ALA A 27 -11.78 -2.49 -11.96
CA ALA A 27 -11.43 -3.78 -11.37
C ALA A 27 -11.48 -3.77 -9.84
N CYS A 28 -11.05 -2.68 -9.20
CA CYS A 28 -11.13 -2.49 -7.75
C CYS A 28 -12.59 -2.49 -7.28
N LEU A 29 -13.45 -1.66 -7.88
CA LEU A 29 -14.87 -1.57 -7.54
C LEU A 29 -15.59 -2.90 -7.75
N GLY A 30 -15.30 -3.60 -8.84
CA GLY A 30 -15.85 -4.94 -9.10
C GLY A 30 -15.48 -5.95 -8.02
N ARG A 31 -14.21 -5.96 -7.57
CA ARG A 31 -13.76 -6.80 -6.46
C ARG A 31 -14.43 -6.42 -5.14
N LEU A 32 -14.54 -5.13 -4.84
CA LEU A 32 -15.20 -4.66 -3.62
C LEU A 32 -16.68 -5.07 -3.56
N LYS A 33 -17.44 -4.86 -4.65
CA LYS A 33 -18.87 -5.25 -4.70
C LYS A 33 -19.07 -6.77 -4.58
N SER A 34 -18.17 -7.56 -5.17
CA SER A 34 -18.28 -9.02 -5.12
C SER A 34 -17.86 -9.59 -3.77
N GLN A 35 -16.73 -9.14 -3.21
CA GLN A 35 -16.09 -9.82 -2.09
C GLN A 35 -16.31 -9.19 -0.71
N ALA A 36 -16.66 -7.90 -0.62
CA ALA A 36 -16.79 -7.20 0.66
C ALA A 36 -18.25 -6.77 0.91
N PRO A 37 -18.97 -7.38 1.88
CA PRO A 37 -20.38 -7.08 2.16
C PRO A 37 -20.65 -5.59 2.40
N PHE A 38 -19.81 -4.92 3.18
CA PHE A 38 -19.91 -3.48 3.43
C PHE A 38 -19.90 -2.66 2.13
N TYR A 39 -18.96 -2.95 1.23
CA TYR A 39 -18.84 -2.21 -0.03
C TYR A 39 -19.91 -2.60 -1.05
N ARG A 40 -20.43 -3.83 -1.00
CA ARG A 40 -21.57 -4.23 -1.82
C ARG A 40 -22.79 -3.34 -1.56
N GLU A 41 -23.08 -3.07 -0.30
CA GLU A 41 -24.17 -2.17 0.11
C GLU A 41 -23.84 -0.71 -0.23
N ARG A 42 -22.65 -0.24 0.19
CA ARG A 42 -22.20 1.15 -0.01
C ARG A 42 -22.14 1.54 -1.50
N LEU A 43 -21.85 0.58 -2.39
CA LEU A 43 -21.74 0.78 -3.84
C LEU A 43 -22.95 0.22 -4.62
N ALA A 44 -24.09 -0.06 -3.97
CA ALA A 44 -25.23 -0.70 -4.61
C ALA A 44 -25.70 0.02 -5.88
N GLY A 45 -25.72 1.36 -5.87
CA GLY A 45 -26.10 2.18 -7.03
C GLY A 45 -24.98 2.51 -8.02
N ILE A 46 -23.77 1.97 -7.83
CA ILE A 46 -22.61 2.24 -8.68
C ILE A 46 -22.24 0.98 -9.46
N GLU A 47 -22.39 1.03 -10.78
CA GLU A 47 -21.88 -0.02 -11.65
C GLU A 47 -20.42 0.26 -12.00
N PRO A 48 -19.46 -0.66 -11.75
CA PRO A 48 -18.04 -0.43 -12.02
C PRO A 48 -17.78 0.04 -13.45
N GLY A 49 -18.42 -0.59 -14.43
CA GLY A 49 -18.30 -0.22 -15.84
C GLY A 49 -18.88 1.17 -16.18
N SER A 50 -19.60 1.83 -15.27
CA SER A 50 -20.08 3.20 -15.47
C SER A 50 -19.01 4.27 -15.17
N ILE A 51 -17.84 3.88 -14.66
CA ILE A 51 -16.70 4.77 -14.45
C ILE A 51 -15.90 4.84 -15.74
N GLN A 52 -15.97 5.97 -16.45
CA GLN A 52 -15.35 6.15 -17.77
C GLN A 52 -14.16 7.11 -17.73
N SER A 53 -14.04 7.88 -16.65
CA SER A 53 -12.95 8.82 -16.43
C SER A 53 -12.64 9.01 -14.96
N LEU A 54 -11.53 9.68 -14.64
CA LEU A 54 -11.22 10.06 -13.25
C LEU A 54 -12.22 11.07 -12.68
N ALA A 55 -12.93 11.84 -13.53
CA ALA A 55 -13.95 12.78 -13.08
C ALA A 55 -15.14 12.06 -12.38
N ASP A 56 -15.39 10.80 -12.75
CA ASP A 56 -16.43 9.96 -12.14
C ASP A 56 -16.14 9.57 -10.69
N LEU A 57 -14.92 9.79 -10.18
CA LEU A 57 -14.58 9.56 -8.77
C LEU A 57 -15.51 10.33 -7.82
N THR A 58 -16.01 11.48 -8.25
CA THR A 58 -16.97 12.32 -7.50
C THR A 58 -18.30 11.62 -7.21
N ARG A 59 -18.64 10.57 -7.96
CA ARG A 59 -19.84 9.75 -7.76
C ARG A 59 -19.66 8.68 -6.69
N LEU A 60 -18.42 8.39 -6.28
CA LEU A 60 -18.11 7.36 -5.30
C LEU A 60 -18.30 7.90 -3.87
N PRO A 61 -18.94 7.12 -2.97
CA PRO A 61 -19.02 7.50 -1.57
C PRO A 61 -17.65 7.40 -0.91
N PHE A 62 -17.42 8.24 0.10
CA PHE A 62 -16.24 8.14 0.94
C PHE A 62 -16.30 6.88 1.85
N THR A 63 -15.12 6.37 2.18
CA THR A 63 -14.91 5.50 3.34
C THR A 63 -14.20 6.34 4.40
N ASP A 64 -14.77 6.42 5.60
CA ASP A 64 -14.19 7.19 6.69
C ASP A 64 -13.56 6.29 7.77
N LYS A 65 -12.95 6.91 8.77
CA LYS A 65 -12.29 6.17 9.86
C LYS A 65 -13.29 5.40 10.74
N GLN A 66 -14.55 5.84 10.81
CA GLN A 66 -15.58 5.17 11.58
C GLN A 66 -16.01 3.87 10.88
N ASP A 67 -16.10 3.86 9.55
CA ASP A 67 -16.33 2.64 8.76
C ASP A 67 -15.31 1.54 9.11
N LEU A 68 -14.02 1.88 9.25
CA LEU A 68 -12.97 0.94 9.64
C LEU A 68 -13.13 0.42 11.08
N ARG A 69 -13.67 1.24 11.99
CA ARG A 69 -13.89 0.85 13.40
C ARG A 69 -15.10 -0.06 13.55
N ASP A 70 -16.18 0.24 12.83
CA ASP A 70 -17.43 -0.51 12.88
C ASP A 70 -17.29 -1.90 12.24
N ASN A 71 -16.38 -2.02 11.27
CA ASN A 71 -16.06 -3.28 10.59
C ASN A 71 -14.81 -3.99 11.14
N TYR A 72 -14.36 -3.62 12.34
CA TYR A 72 -13.21 -4.26 12.98
C TYR A 72 -13.46 -5.76 13.26
N PRO A 73 -12.45 -6.65 13.11
CA PRO A 73 -11.10 -6.35 12.62
C PRO A 73 -10.94 -6.48 11.10
N PHE A 74 -11.78 -7.27 10.43
CA PHE A 74 -11.54 -7.70 9.04
C PHE A 74 -12.76 -7.51 8.12
N GLY A 75 -13.83 -6.85 8.58
CA GLY A 75 -15.09 -6.74 7.85
C GLY A 75 -15.00 -5.96 6.52
N LEU A 76 -13.90 -5.24 6.29
CA LEU A 76 -13.62 -4.55 5.03
C LEU A 76 -12.71 -5.34 4.08
N PHE A 77 -12.26 -6.53 4.45
CA PHE A 77 -11.37 -7.32 3.59
C PHE A 77 -12.14 -7.81 2.37
N ALA A 78 -11.51 -7.67 1.20
CA ALA A 78 -12.03 -8.13 -0.09
C ALA A 78 -11.31 -9.39 -0.60
N ALA A 79 -10.71 -10.13 0.33
CA ALA A 79 -10.06 -11.43 0.13
C ALA A 79 -10.31 -12.30 1.37
N PRO A 80 -10.40 -13.63 1.22
CA PRO A 80 -10.51 -14.52 2.37
C PRO A 80 -9.23 -14.44 3.23
N MET A 81 -9.38 -14.65 4.53
CA MET A 81 -8.23 -14.62 5.46
C MET A 81 -7.14 -15.64 5.13
N SER A 82 -7.47 -16.73 4.42
CA SER A 82 -6.49 -17.71 3.91
C SER A 82 -5.46 -17.12 2.95
N ASP A 83 -5.82 -16.03 2.27
CA ASP A 83 -4.97 -15.39 1.27
C ASP A 83 -4.17 -14.23 1.88
N VAL A 84 -4.51 -13.82 3.11
CA VAL A 84 -3.86 -12.73 3.85
C VAL A 84 -2.61 -13.25 4.53
N VAL A 85 -1.45 -12.72 4.13
CA VAL A 85 -0.13 -13.13 4.66
C VAL A 85 0.44 -12.14 5.68
N ARG A 86 -0.19 -10.96 5.83
CA ARG A 86 0.25 -9.93 6.77
C ARG A 86 -0.93 -9.13 7.31
N ILE A 87 -0.87 -8.81 8.59
CA ILE A 87 -1.77 -7.86 9.25
C ILE A 87 -0.91 -6.78 9.90
N HIS A 88 -1.26 -5.51 9.66
CA HIS A 88 -0.74 -4.35 10.38
C HIS A 88 -1.86 -3.70 11.19
N ALA A 89 -1.49 -3.02 12.27
CA ALA A 89 -2.44 -2.32 13.12
C ALA A 89 -1.86 -1.00 13.63
N SER A 90 -2.71 0.01 13.77
CA SER A 90 -2.32 1.28 14.40
C SER A 90 -2.24 1.15 15.93
N SER A 91 -1.51 2.06 16.58
CA SER A 91 -1.28 2.04 18.03
C SER A 91 -2.51 2.32 18.90
N GLY A 92 -3.66 2.69 18.30
CA GLY A 92 -4.97 2.84 18.96
C GLY A 92 -4.94 3.47 20.36
N THR A 93 -4.96 4.81 20.47
CA THR A 93 -4.80 5.47 21.78
C THR A 93 -6.09 5.57 22.62
N THR A 94 -7.27 5.34 22.05
CA THR A 94 -8.56 5.51 22.76
C THR A 94 -9.67 4.54 22.31
N GLY A 95 -9.35 3.46 21.58
CA GLY A 95 -10.35 2.52 21.07
C GLY A 95 -9.76 1.38 20.23
N LYS A 96 -10.61 0.67 19.48
CA LYS A 96 -10.17 -0.41 18.58
C LYS A 96 -9.14 0.13 17.57
N PRO A 97 -7.98 -0.54 17.41
CA PRO A 97 -6.98 -0.11 16.43
C PRO A 97 -7.52 -0.27 15.01
N THR A 98 -7.00 0.52 14.09
CA THR A 98 -7.26 0.32 12.66
C THR A 98 -6.43 -0.84 12.18
N VAL A 99 -7.07 -1.83 11.58
CA VAL A 99 -6.43 -3.05 11.06
C VAL A 99 -6.44 -3.02 9.54
N VAL A 100 -5.31 -3.39 8.94
CA VAL A 100 -5.17 -3.56 7.49
C VAL A 100 -4.49 -4.90 7.20
N GLY A 101 -4.95 -5.59 6.15
CA GLY A 101 -4.44 -6.89 5.73
C GLY A 101 -3.85 -6.83 4.32
N TYR A 102 -2.90 -7.71 4.05
CA TYR A 102 -2.20 -7.78 2.76
C TYR A 102 -2.11 -9.24 2.31
N THR A 103 -2.47 -9.49 1.06
CA THR A 103 -2.13 -10.74 0.37
C THR A 103 -0.66 -10.76 -0.02
N ALA A 104 -0.13 -11.92 -0.44
CA ALA A 104 1.24 -12.01 -0.94
C ALA A 104 1.51 -11.03 -2.10
N LYS A 105 0.54 -10.87 -3.01
CA LYS A 105 0.63 -9.92 -4.12
C LYS A 105 0.63 -8.47 -3.65
N ASP A 106 -0.10 -8.14 -2.59
CA ASP A 106 -0.10 -6.79 -2.03
C ASP A 106 1.26 -6.46 -1.39
N ILE A 107 1.89 -7.42 -0.72
CA ILE A 107 3.26 -7.27 -0.19
C ILE A 107 4.27 -7.06 -1.32
N GLU A 108 4.18 -7.85 -2.39
CA GLU A 108 5.05 -7.65 -3.56
C GLU A 108 4.85 -6.27 -4.19
N THR A 109 3.60 -5.84 -4.36
CA THR A 109 3.25 -4.53 -4.90
C THR A 109 3.82 -3.42 -4.03
N TRP A 110 3.67 -3.52 -2.71
CA TRP A 110 4.19 -2.53 -1.76
C TRP A 110 5.72 -2.47 -1.81
N ALA A 111 6.40 -3.61 -1.82
CA ALA A 111 7.85 -3.68 -1.95
C ALA A 111 8.34 -3.01 -3.25
N GLY A 112 7.68 -3.27 -4.38
CA GLY A 112 8.00 -2.65 -5.67
C GLY A 112 7.79 -1.13 -5.67
N LEU A 113 6.75 -0.62 -5.01
CA LEU A 113 6.52 0.81 -4.87
C LEU A 113 7.56 1.48 -3.96
N ALA A 114 7.96 0.82 -2.87
CA ALA A 114 9.03 1.31 -2.00
C ALA A 114 10.39 1.33 -2.72
N ALA A 115 10.73 0.28 -3.48
CA ALA A 115 11.92 0.23 -4.33
C ALA A 115 11.91 1.34 -5.39
N ARG A 116 10.75 1.60 -6.04
CA ARG A 116 10.59 2.72 -6.97
C ARG A 116 10.88 4.07 -6.31
N ALA A 117 10.30 4.31 -5.13
CA ALA A 117 10.52 5.55 -4.40
C ALA A 117 12.00 5.75 -4.00
N LEU A 118 12.69 4.68 -3.59
CA LEU A 118 14.11 4.69 -3.30
C LEU A 118 14.95 4.98 -4.55
N THR A 119 14.64 4.33 -5.66
CA THR A 119 15.31 4.57 -6.96
C THR A 119 15.18 6.04 -7.38
N MET A 120 13.97 6.61 -7.25
CA MET A 120 13.71 8.03 -7.52
C MET A 120 14.52 8.96 -6.59
N ALA A 121 14.79 8.54 -5.36
CA ALA A 121 15.64 9.26 -4.42
C ALA A 121 17.15 9.08 -4.68
N GLY A 122 17.54 8.33 -5.71
CA GLY A 122 18.92 8.07 -6.08
C GLY A 122 19.58 6.90 -5.37
N VAL A 123 18.81 6.11 -4.61
CA VAL A 123 19.32 4.88 -3.97
C VAL A 123 19.53 3.80 -5.03
N THR A 124 20.65 3.12 -4.92
CA THR A 124 21.11 2.06 -5.80
C THR A 124 21.42 0.80 -4.98
N LYS A 125 21.59 -0.34 -5.67
CA LYS A 125 21.98 -1.60 -5.02
C LYS A 125 23.34 -1.55 -4.31
N ASP A 126 24.18 -0.56 -4.64
CA ASP A 126 25.52 -0.40 -4.08
C ASP A 126 25.48 0.40 -2.75
N ASP A 127 24.32 0.92 -2.37
CA ASP A 127 24.11 1.65 -1.12
C ASP A 127 23.82 0.72 0.08
N ILE A 128 24.15 1.22 1.27
CA ILE A 128 23.75 0.64 2.56
C ILE A 128 22.68 1.55 3.18
N VAL A 129 21.48 1.02 3.41
CA VAL A 129 20.34 1.77 3.93
C VAL A 129 20.08 1.43 5.39
N GLN A 130 20.28 2.39 6.29
CA GLN A 130 19.91 2.25 7.70
C GLN A 130 18.43 2.55 7.90
N ASN A 131 17.65 1.51 8.20
CA ASN A 131 16.22 1.62 8.44
C ASN A 131 15.93 1.79 9.94
N ALA A 132 15.77 3.06 10.34
CA ALA A 132 15.45 3.46 11.71
C ALA A 132 13.94 3.59 12.00
N TYR A 133 13.05 3.20 11.08
CA TYR A 133 11.62 3.12 11.37
C TYR A 133 11.33 1.98 12.34
N GLY A 134 10.33 2.16 13.21
CA GLY A 134 9.90 1.11 14.13
C GLY A 134 9.44 -0.15 13.38
N TYR A 135 9.99 -1.31 13.75
CA TYR A 135 9.54 -2.62 13.28
C TYR A 135 8.41 -3.16 14.15
N GLY A 136 7.53 -3.97 13.55
CA GLY A 136 6.38 -4.57 14.22
C GLY A 136 5.07 -4.23 13.51
N LEU A 137 4.03 -3.88 14.28
CA LEU A 137 2.72 -3.53 13.72
C LEU A 137 2.73 -2.22 12.93
N PHE A 138 3.71 -1.34 13.15
CA PHE A 138 3.92 -0.16 12.32
C PHE A 138 4.44 -0.56 10.92
N THR A 139 3.85 0.04 9.88
CA THR A 139 4.15 -0.30 8.50
C THR A 139 5.53 0.19 8.04
N GLY A 140 6.08 1.25 8.64
CA GLY A 140 7.33 1.86 8.17
C GLY A 140 8.53 0.93 8.18
N GLY A 141 8.75 0.20 9.28
CA GLY A 141 9.89 -0.72 9.41
C GLY A 141 9.90 -1.77 8.30
N LEU A 142 8.86 -2.62 8.26
CA LEU A 142 8.77 -3.69 7.26
C LEU A 142 8.59 -3.16 5.84
N GLY A 143 7.82 -2.10 5.64
CA GLY A 143 7.58 -1.52 4.31
C GLY A 143 8.85 -1.06 3.62
N LEU A 144 9.64 -0.24 4.32
CA LEU A 144 10.93 0.20 3.80
C LEU A 144 11.89 -0.97 3.65
N HIS A 145 11.91 -1.90 4.60
CA HIS A 145 12.76 -3.10 4.55
C HIS A 145 12.58 -3.89 3.26
N TYR A 146 11.33 -4.27 2.94
CA TYR A 146 11.03 -5.00 1.70
C TYR A 146 11.37 -4.18 0.45
N GLY A 147 11.23 -2.85 0.48
CA GLY A 147 11.63 -1.97 -0.61
C GLY A 147 13.14 -1.98 -0.86
N VAL A 148 13.94 -1.88 0.20
CA VAL A 148 15.41 -1.90 0.12
C VAL A 148 15.90 -3.25 -0.42
N GLU A 149 15.39 -4.36 0.14
CA GLU A 149 15.75 -5.70 -0.33
C GLU A 149 15.32 -5.94 -1.80
N LYS A 150 14.13 -5.49 -2.19
CA LYS A 150 13.64 -5.60 -3.57
C LYS A 150 14.49 -4.79 -4.55
N LEU A 151 14.97 -3.62 -4.14
CA LEU A 151 15.92 -2.79 -4.91
C LEU A 151 17.30 -3.44 -5.04
N GLY A 152 17.68 -4.30 -4.09
CA GLY A 152 18.95 -5.02 -4.05
C GLY A 152 20.04 -4.33 -3.23
N ALA A 153 19.69 -3.29 -2.47
CA ALA A 153 20.59 -2.62 -1.54
C ALA A 153 20.71 -3.39 -0.22
N ALA A 154 21.81 -3.19 0.50
CA ALA A 154 21.97 -3.73 1.84
C ALA A 154 21.12 -2.92 2.83
N VAL A 155 20.33 -3.59 3.68
CA VAL A 155 19.55 -2.94 4.75
C VAL A 155 20.18 -3.20 6.12
N VAL A 156 20.34 -2.14 6.92
CA VAL A 156 20.65 -2.23 8.35
C VAL A 156 19.34 -2.08 9.13
N PRO A 157 18.75 -3.17 9.65
CA PRO A 157 17.41 -3.17 10.24
C PRO A 157 17.44 -2.74 11.72
N VAL A 158 17.86 -1.51 12.00
CA VAL A 158 18.14 -1.09 13.38
C VAL A 158 16.89 -0.74 14.20
N SER A 159 15.75 -0.50 13.54
CA SER A 159 14.50 -0.06 14.17
C SER A 159 14.62 1.30 14.86
N SER A 160 13.59 1.73 15.58
CA SER A 160 13.58 3.00 16.32
C SER A 160 14.30 2.87 17.67
N GLY A 161 15.04 3.90 18.07
CA GLY A 161 15.70 3.98 19.38
C GLY A 161 17.13 3.44 19.38
N ASN A 162 17.73 3.30 20.57
CA ASN A 162 19.12 2.88 20.75
C ASN A 162 20.14 3.70 19.92
N THR A 163 20.01 5.03 19.97
CA THR A 163 20.78 5.98 19.15
C THR A 163 22.28 5.76 19.20
N ALA A 164 22.84 5.42 20.36
CA ALA A 164 24.27 5.15 20.49
C ALA A 164 24.72 3.98 19.60
N ARG A 165 23.93 2.89 19.54
CA ARG A 165 24.20 1.77 18.64
C ARG A 165 24.03 2.17 17.16
N GLN A 166 23.06 3.02 16.86
CA GLN A 166 22.82 3.50 15.49
C GLN A 166 23.99 4.27 14.89
N VAL A 167 24.77 4.98 15.71
CA VAL A 167 25.94 5.75 15.26
C VAL A 167 27.16 4.84 15.02
N MET A 168 27.21 3.66 15.63
CA MET A 168 28.33 2.72 15.52
C MET A 168 28.24 1.74 14.35
N LEU A 169 27.05 1.58 13.76
CA LEU A 169 26.77 0.67 12.66
C LEU A 169 27.08 1.33 11.31
#